data_AF-A0A1C5NEA0-F1
#
_entry.id   AF-A0A1C5NEA0-F1
#
_cell.length_a   1.000
_cell.length_b   1.000
_cell.length_c   1.000
_cell.angle_alpha   90.00
_cell.angle_beta   90.00
_cell.angle_gamma   90.00
#
_symmetry.space_group_name_H-M   'P 1'
#
loop_
_entity.id
_entity.type
_entity.pdbx_description
1 polymer ?
#
loop_
_entity_poly.entity_id
_entity_poly.type
_entity_poly.pdbx_seq_one_letter_code
_entity_poly.pdbx_strand_id
1 'polypeptide(L)'
;MEYLDEFKEFVNYCNLNGKYVGWGNPNSKILIVGKESAMEEPDEFYNSNASMWDNHVSNDTIMELCHKVEQDVNVAKGWGVNTWSKYQRLKDYIYGSEGFQNRYVDFPTQIFTTEINDTPSLRTAQADKSGTSSRKELFQVSSFIQSFPVIILACSNYIQNNDNIREIDNIFGVTYDGDDVGRFLFNKGNWFYTHHDASGRKLVIHTRQLSADVKDDMLKQMSEIIKKHLERYV
;
A
#
# COMPACT_ATOMS: atom_id res chain seq x y z
N MET A 1 -0.47 20.89 -5.81
CA MET A 1 0.06 20.00 -4.77
C MET A 1 1.55 20.04 -4.97
N GLU A 2 2.32 20.48 -3.98
CA GLU A 2 3.76 20.49 -4.10
C GLU A 2 4.31 19.11 -3.73
N TYR A 3 5.23 18.57 -4.54
CA TYR A 3 5.92 17.34 -4.22
C TYR A 3 6.97 17.59 -3.14
N LEU A 4 6.91 16.81 -2.05
CA LEU A 4 7.91 16.85 -1.00
C LEU A 4 9.25 16.29 -1.50
N ASP A 5 10.36 16.80 -0.97
CA ASP A 5 11.69 16.45 -1.46
C ASP A 5 12.00 14.97 -1.30
N GLU A 6 11.55 14.34 -0.21
CA GLU A 6 11.68 12.89 -0.03
C GLU A 6 11.02 12.08 -1.15
N PHE A 7 9.89 12.57 -1.71
CA PHE A 7 9.23 11.90 -2.83
C PHE A 7 10.00 12.13 -4.14
N LYS A 8 10.54 13.33 -4.36
CA LYS A 8 11.38 13.63 -5.54
C LYS A 8 12.63 12.73 -5.55
N GLU A 9 13.29 12.57 -4.40
CA GLU A 9 14.43 11.68 -4.23
C GLU A 9 14.06 10.22 -4.51
N PHE A 10 12.91 9.77 -4.00
CA PHE A 10 12.40 8.42 -4.23
C PHE A 10 12.11 8.15 -5.73
N VAL A 11 11.46 9.09 -6.41
CA VAL A 11 11.18 9.02 -7.86
C VAL A 11 12.48 8.95 -8.65
N ASN A 12 13.45 9.82 -8.37
CA ASN A 12 14.74 9.82 -9.04
C ASN A 12 15.48 8.49 -8.85
N TYR A 13 15.53 7.97 -7.61
CA TYR A 13 16.13 6.65 -7.35
C TYR A 13 15.44 5.56 -8.17
N CYS A 14 14.11 5.51 -8.16
CA CYS A 14 13.36 4.49 -8.87
C CYS A 14 13.59 4.58 -10.40
N ASN A 15 13.60 5.79 -10.95
CA ASN A 15 13.84 6.03 -12.38
C ASN A 15 15.24 5.56 -12.81
N LEU A 16 16.27 5.89 -12.03
CA LEU A 16 17.65 5.48 -12.32
C LEU A 16 17.88 3.96 -12.20
N ASN A 17 17.07 3.26 -11.39
CA ASN A 17 17.26 1.85 -11.08
C ASN A 17 16.17 0.94 -11.66
N GLY A 18 15.29 1.47 -12.52
CA GLY A 18 14.19 0.72 -13.13
C GLY A 18 13.23 0.09 -12.10
N LYS A 19 12.93 0.81 -11.02
CA LYS A 19 12.04 0.35 -9.94
C LYS A 19 10.66 0.96 -10.08
N TYR A 20 9.65 0.25 -9.61
CA TYR A 20 8.29 0.76 -9.55
C TYR A 20 8.16 1.78 -8.41
N VAL A 21 7.55 2.94 -8.70
CA VAL A 21 7.32 4.00 -7.71
C VAL A 21 6.02 3.70 -6.96
N GLY A 22 4.91 3.58 -7.68
CA GLY A 22 3.59 3.46 -7.09
C GLY A 22 2.53 4.30 -7.78
N TRP A 23 1.39 4.41 -7.12
CA TRP A 23 0.22 5.18 -7.57
C TRP A 23 -0.50 5.84 -6.39
N GLY A 24 -1.02 7.03 -6.57
CA GLY A 24 -1.76 7.78 -5.54
C GLY A 24 -1.07 9.06 -5.09
N ASN A 25 -1.65 9.70 -4.07
CA ASN A 25 -1.20 10.97 -3.52
C ASN A 25 0.05 10.74 -2.65
N PRO A 26 1.24 11.22 -3.05
CA PRO A 26 2.46 11.01 -2.27
C PRO A 26 2.45 11.75 -0.93
N ASN A 27 1.62 12.78 -0.78
CA ASN A 27 1.48 13.54 0.46
C ASN A 27 0.39 12.95 1.38
N SER A 28 -0.18 11.79 1.03
CA SER A 28 -1.17 11.12 1.86
C SER A 28 -0.57 10.57 3.15
N LYS A 29 -1.44 10.17 4.09
CA LYS A 29 -1.03 9.66 5.41
C LYS A 29 -0.95 8.14 5.47
N ILE A 30 -1.41 7.46 4.43
CA ILE A 30 -1.53 6.01 4.38
C ILE A 30 -0.78 5.50 3.16
N LEU A 31 0.16 4.58 3.41
CA LEU A 31 0.81 3.78 2.40
C LEU A 31 0.22 2.36 2.42
N ILE A 32 -0.15 1.82 1.26
CA ILE A 32 -0.42 0.38 1.11
C ILE A 32 0.68 -0.25 0.25
N VAL A 33 1.32 -1.27 0.78
CA VAL A 33 2.31 -2.09 0.09
C VAL A 33 1.66 -3.42 -0.30
N GLY A 34 1.41 -3.61 -1.59
CA GLY A 34 0.96 -4.88 -2.15
C GLY A 34 2.11 -5.89 -2.33
N LYS A 35 1.80 -7.01 -2.99
CA LYS A 35 2.82 -8.00 -3.37
C LYS A 35 3.50 -7.61 -4.67
N GLU A 36 2.77 -7.82 -5.77
CA GLU A 36 3.10 -7.49 -7.13
C GLU A 36 1.80 -7.14 -7.87
N SER A 37 1.91 -6.42 -8.98
CA SER A 37 0.76 -6.23 -9.86
C SER A 37 0.37 -7.53 -10.56
N ALA A 38 -0.95 -7.77 -10.68
CA ALA A 38 -1.51 -9.00 -11.25
C ALA A 38 -1.60 -8.90 -12.78
N MET A 39 -0.48 -9.10 -13.45
CA MET A 39 -0.35 -9.07 -14.92
C MET A 39 0.60 -10.17 -15.41
N GLU A 40 0.43 -10.63 -16.65
CA GLU A 40 1.34 -11.63 -17.26
C GLU A 40 2.67 -11.01 -17.62
N GLU A 41 2.63 -9.85 -18.28
CA GLU A 41 3.78 -9.04 -18.66
C GLU A 41 3.50 -7.59 -18.27
N PRO A 42 4.51 -6.82 -17.84
CA PRO A 42 4.35 -5.41 -17.56
C PRO A 42 3.95 -4.63 -18.81
N ASP A 43 2.82 -3.91 -18.72
CA ASP A 43 2.38 -3.01 -19.77
C ASP A 43 3.23 -1.72 -19.81
N GLU A 44 3.01 -0.90 -20.84
CA GLU A 44 3.75 0.36 -21.02
C GLU A 44 3.57 1.29 -19.83
N PHE A 45 2.39 1.34 -19.23
CA PHE A 45 2.10 2.19 -18.09
C PHE A 45 2.87 1.77 -16.84
N TYR A 46 2.94 0.46 -16.56
CA TYR A 46 3.72 -0.07 -15.46
C TYR A 46 5.22 0.16 -15.67
N ASN A 47 5.72 -0.13 -16.88
CA ASN A 47 7.14 0.06 -17.23
C ASN A 47 7.57 1.53 -17.21
N SER A 48 6.67 2.45 -17.56
CA SER A 48 6.94 3.89 -17.55
C SER A 48 6.61 4.57 -16.22
N ASN A 49 6.16 3.84 -15.19
CA ASN A 49 5.68 4.44 -13.95
C ASN A 49 6.68 5.43 -13.32
N ALA A 50 7.96 5.06 -13.25
CA ALA A 50 8.99 5.94 -12.69
C ALA A 50 9.23 7.19 -13.54
N SER A 51 9.29 7.07 -14.87
CA SER A 51 9.50 8.20 -15.76
C SER A 51 8.27 9.10 -15.88
N MET A 52 7.06 8.54 -15.75
CA MET A 52 5.82 9.30 -15.61
C MET A 52 5.84 10.18 -14.35
N TRP A 53 6.24 9.61 -13.21
CA TRP A 53 6.39 10.38 -11.97
C TRP A 53 7.48 11.44 -12.08
N ASP A 54 8.62 11.12 -12.69
CA ASP A 54 9.72 12.05 -12.91
C ASP A 54 9.28 13.26 -13.74
N ASN A 55 8.46 13.04 -14.78
CA ASN A 55 7.84 14.10 -15.56
C ASN A 55 6.88 14.96 -14.71
N HIS A 56 6.02 14.33 -13.92
CA HIS A 56 5.10 15.06 -13.04
C HIS A 56 5.85 15.94 -12.02
N VAL A 57 6.89 15.39 -11.39
CA VAL A 57 7.74 16.11 -10.43
C VAL A 57 8.49 17.26 -11.11
N SER A 58 9.08 17.02 -12.28
CA SER A 58 9.90 18.03 -12.99
C SER A 58 9.08 19.19 -13.55
N ASN A 59 7.82 18.94 -13.92
CA ASN A 59 6.93 19.94 -14.49
C ASN A 59 5.87 20.48 -13.51
N ASP A 60 5.94 20.08 -12.23
CA ASP A 60 4.98 20.45 -11.18
C ASP A 60 3.50 20.21 -11.60
N THR A 61 3.26 19.07 -12.25
CA THR A 61 1.91 18.67 -12.69
C THR A 61 1.33 17.60 -11.78
N ILE A 62 0.00 17.57 -11.64
CA ILE A 62 -0.69 16.63 -10.76
C ILE A 62 -1.34 15.53 -11.61
N MET A 63 -1.21 14.30 -11.14
CA MET A 63 -1.86 13.13 -11.71
C MET A 63 -3.37 13.11 -11.42
N GLU A 64 -4.18 12.64 -12.36
CA GLU A 64 -5.60 12.42 -12.10
C GLU A 64 -5.78 11.16 -11.25
N LEU A 65 -6.26 11.34 -10.01
CA LEU A 65 -6.33 10.29 -8.99
C LEU A 65 -7.76 9.80 -8.71
N CYS A 66 -8.76 10.34 -9.41
CA CYS A 66 -10.16 10.02 -9.23
C CYS A 66 -10.81 9.75 -10.58
N HIS A 67 -11.53 8.64 -10.70
CA HIS A 67 -12.27 8.32 -11.91
C HIS A 67 -13.48 7.44 -11.58
N LYS A 68 -14.43 7.39 -12.51
CA LYS A 68 -15.55 6.46 -12.42
C LYS A 68 -15.07 5.05 -12.72
N VAL A 69 -15.59 4.07 -12.00
CA VAL A 69 -15.25 2.65 -12.21
C VAL A 69 -15.49 2.23 -13.66
N GLU A 70 -16.51 2.77 -14.33
CA GLU A 70 -16.84 2.45 -15.73
C GLU A 70 -15.75 2.88 -16.74
N GLN A 71 -14.86 3.79 -16.34
CA GLN A 71 -13.75 4.27 -17.19
C GLN A 71 -12.58 3.27 -17.23
N ASP A 72 -12.52 2.31 -16.29
CA ASP A 72 -11.54 1.22 -16.28
C ASP A 72 -12.26 -0.13 -16.37
N VAL A 73 -12.12 -0.78 -17.53
CA VAL A 73 -12.78 -2.06 -17.81
C VAL A 73 -12.36 -3.18 -16.85
N ASN A 74 -11.10 -3.18 -16.41
CA ASN A 74 -10.57 -4.21 -15.51
C ASN A 74 -11.10 -4.01 -14.08
N VAL A 75 -11.15 -2.76 -13.62
CA VAL A 75 -11.75 -2.43 -12.33
C VAL A 75 -13.26 -2.68 -12.35
N ALA A 76 -13.96 -2.30 -13.43
CA ALA A 76 -15.40 -2.50 -13.57
C ALA A 76 -15.81 -3.97 -13.50
N LYS A 77 -15.08 -4.86 -14.21
CA LYS A 77 -15.36 -6.31 -14.23
C LYS A 77 -15.23 -6.97 -12.86
N GLY A 78 -14.37 -6.44 -11.99
CA GLY A 78 -14.06 -7.02 -10.69
C GLY A 78 -14.56 -6.22 -9.50
N TRP A 79 -15.43 -5.21 -9.68
CA TRP A 79 -15.83 -4.32 -8.59
C TRP A 79 -16.47 -5.09 -7.44
N GLY A 80 -15.98 -4.87 -6.22
CA GLY A 80 -16.41 -5.56 -5.00
C GLY A 80 -15.50 -6.73 -4.59
N VAL A 81 -14.74 -7.30 -5.53
CA VAL A 81 -13.81 -8.42 -5.28
C VAL A 81 -12.35 -8.08 -5.58
N ASN A 82 -12.09 -7.18 -6.54
CA ASN A 82 -10.73 -6.77 -6.89
C ASN A 82 -10.09 -5.89 -5.80
N THR A 83 -8.76 -5.80 -5.84
CA THR A 83 -7.95 -5.07 -4.87
C THR A 83 -8.38 -3.60 -4.73
N TRP A 84 -8.60 -2.92 -5.86
CA TRP A 84 -8.96 -1.50 -5.87
C TRP A 84 -10.29 -1.23 -5.16
N SER A 85 -11.26 -2.13 -5.33
CA SER A 85 -12.53 -2.03 -4.64
C SER A 85 -12.40 -2.26 -3.13
N LYS A 86 -11.43 -3.06 -2.67
CA LYS A 86 -11.12 -3.22 -1.24
C LYS A 86 -10.41 -2.00 -0.67
N TYR A 87 -9.46 -1.43 -1.42
CA TYR A 87 -8.81 -0.17 -1.03
C TYR A 87 -9.81 0.98 -0.96
N GLN A 88 -10.74 1.05 -1.92
CA GLN A 88 -11.84 2.01 -1.90
C GLN A 88 -12.72 1.86 -0.67
N ARG A 89 -13.17 0.63 -0.33
CA ARG A 89 -13.96 0.38 0.89
C ARG A 89 -13.21 0.77 2.15
N LEU A 90 -11.92 0.42 2.23
CA LEU A 90 -11.09 0.75 3.38
C LEU A 90 -11.01 2.28 3.56
N LYS A 91 -10.71 3.01 2.48
CA LYS A 91 -10.70 4.47 2.46
C LYS A 91 -12.04 5.05 2.89
N ASP A 92 -13.15 4.52 2.35
CA ASP A 92 -14.50 4.96 2.71
C ASP A 92 -14.80 4.77 4.19
N TYR A 93 -14.42 3.63 4.79
CA TYR A 93 -14.62 3.43 6.23
C TYR A 93 -13.74 4.35 7.08
N ILE A 94 -12.50 4.65 6.66
CA ILE A 94 -11.60 5.55 7.39
C ILE A 94 -12.14 6.98 7.38
N TYR A 95 -12.55 7.49 6.21
CA TYR A 95 -12.89 8.90 6.03
C TYR A 95 -14.40 9.20 6.00
N GLY A 96 -15.26 8.19 6.09
CA GLY A 96 -16.72 8.36 6.03
C GLY A 96 -17.22 8.81 4.65
N SER A 97 -16.60 8.33 3.57
CA SER A 97 -17.02 8.62 2.19
C SER A 97 -17.80 7.46 1.57
N GLU A 98 -18.43 7.70 0.43
CA GLU A 98 -19.31 6.73 -0.26
C GLU A 98 -18.80 6.37 -1.67
N GLY A 99 -17.49 6.48 -1.92
CA GLY A 99 -16.90 6.25 -3.24
C GLY A 99 -17.17 4.84 -3.77
N PHE A 100 -17.13 3.83 -2.90
CA PHE A 100 -17.40 2.44 -3.22
C PHE A 100 -18.83 2.23 -3.74
N GLN A 101 -19.81 2.77 -3.01
CA GLN A 101 -21.23 2.65 -3.37
C GLN A 101 -21.55 3.44 -4.63
N ASN A 102 -20.95 4.62 -4.77
CA ASN A 102 -21.11 5.48 -5.93
C ASN A 102 -20.27 5.05 -7.14
N ARG A 103 -19.56 3.92 -7.04
CA ARG A 103 -18.72 3.36 -8.11
C ARG A 103 -17.65 4.34 -8.62
N TYR A 104 -16.96 4.96 -7.68
CA TYR A 104 -15.77 5.75 -7.92
C TYR A 104 -14.53 5.04 -7.38
N VAL A 105 -13.43 5.23 -8.10
CA VAL A 105 -12.08 5.00 -7.59
C VAL A 105 -11.53 6.36 -7.23
N ASP A 106 -11.52 6.68 -5.94
CA ASP A 106 -10.95 7.93 -5.41
C ASP A 106 -10.02 7.69 -4.22
N PHE A 107 -9.84 6.44 -3.79
CA PHE A 107 -8.87 6.09 -2.75
C PHE A 107 -7.46 6.65 -3.00
N PRO A 108 -6.95 6.74 -4.25
CA PRO A 108 -5.61 7.27 -4.49
C PRO A 108 -5.47 8.73 -4.06
N THR A 109 -6.56 9.48 -3.88
CA THR A 109 -6.51 10.86 -3.36
C THR A 109 -6.07 10.93 -1.89
N GLN A 110 -6.26 9.85 -1.12
CA GLN A 110 -6.00 9.78 0.32
C GLN A 110 -5.03 8.66 0.71
N ILE A 111 -4.55 7.88 -0.26
CA ILE A 111 -3.70 6.71 -0.05
C ILE A 111 -2.67 6.66 -1.18
N PHE A 112 -1.42 6.38 -0.83
CA PHE A 112 -0.39 5.99 -1.78
C PHE A 112 -0.25 4.47 -1.78
N THR A 113 -0.03 3.86 -2.95
CA THR A 113 0.16 2.42 -3.09
C THR A 113 1.46 2.12 -3.82
N THR A 114 2.17 1.08 -3.40
CA THR A 114 3.35 0.55 -4.08
C THR A 114 3.44 -0.97 -3.87
N GLU A 115 4.41 -1.64 -4.47
CA GLU A 115 4.57 -3.09 -4.41
C GLU A 115 5.89 -3.48 -3.73
N ILE A 116 5.91 -4.55 -2.93
CA ILE A 116 7.17 -5.07 -2.38
C ILE A 116 7.97 -5.85 -3.43
N ASN A 117 7.30 -6.32 -4.49
CA ASN A 117 7.90 -7.00 -5.62
C ASN A 117 7.56 -6.25 -6.91
N ASP A 118 8.58 -5.65 -7.52
CA ASP A 118 8.40 -4.84 -8.73
C ASP A 118 8.21 -5.68 -9.99
N THR A 119 8.46 -6.99 -9.92
CA THR A 119 8.22 -7.93 -11.02
C THR A 119 6.77 -8.42 -10.98
N PRO A 120 5.93 -8.04 -11.95
CA PRO A 120 4.54 -8.44 -11.94
C PRO A 120 4.32 -9.93 -12.12
N SER A 121 3.18 -10.43 -11.63
CA SER A 121 2.79 -11.82 -11.85
C SER A 121 1.29 -12.02 -11.62
N LEU A 122 0.61 -12.75 -12.51
CA LEU A 122 -0.77 -13.20 -12.27
C LEU A 122 -0.90 -14.07 -11.02
N ARG A 123 0.15 -14.80 -10.65
CA ARG A 123 0.12 -15.79 -9.57
C ARG A 123 1.39 -15.70 -8.73
N THR A 124 1.24 -15.27 -7.49
CA THR A 124 2.29 -15.25 -6.45
C THR A 124 3.11 -16.55 -6.32
N ALA A 125 2.54 -17.71 -6.65
CA ALA A 125 3.26 -18.98 -6.63
C ALA A 125 4.34 -19.10 -7.73
N GLN A 126 4.18 -18.35 -8.83
CA GLN A 126 5.05 -18.33 -10.00
C GLN A 126 5.83 -17.01 -10.13
N ALA A 127 5.58 -16.04 -9.25
CA ALA A 127 6.26 -14.75 -9.26
C ALA A 127 7.78 -14.91 -9.04
N ASP A 128 8.58 -14.22 -9.86
CA ASP A 128 9.98 -14.01 -9.57
C ASP A 128 10.10 -13.04 -8.39
N LYS A 129 10.78 -13.49 -7.33
CA LYS A 129 10.95 -12.76 -6.06
C LYS A 129 12.39 -12.31 -5.85
N SER A 130 13.26 -12.48 -6.85
CA SER A 130 14.68 -12.10 -6.80
C SER A 130 14.87 -10.63 -6.39
N GLY A 131 13.97 -9.74 -6.82
CA GLY A 131 14.00 -8.32 -6.50
C GLY A 131 13.54 -7.93 -5.09
N THR A 132 12.87 -8.82 -4.34
CA THR A 132 12.20 -8.46 -3.08
C THR A 132 13.17 -7.99 -1.98
N SER A 133 14.37 -8.59 -1.88
CA SER A 133 15.37 -8.14 -0.90
C SER A 133 15.81 -6.69 -1.15
N SER A 134 16.09 -6.33 -2.42
CA SER A 134 16.44 -4.95 -2.79
C SER A 134 15.33 -3.95 -2.47
N ARG A 135 14.05 -4.39 -2.58
CA ARG A 135 12.90 -3.55 -2.23
C ARG A 135 12.74 -3.35 -0.74
N LYS A 136 13.00 -4.38 0.08
CA LYS A 136 13.03 -4.25 1.55
C LYS A 136 14.11 -3.26 1.99
N GLU A 137 15.31 -3.36 1.41
CA GLU A 137 16.40 -2.42 1.68
C GLU A 137 16.02 -0.99 1.29
N LEU A 138 15.46 -0.81 0.09
CA LEU A 138 14.95 0.50 -0.35
C LEU A 138 13.91 1.06 0.62
N PHE A 139 12.96 0.24 1.08
CA PHE A 139 11.94 0.69 2.03
C PHE A 139 12.54 1.09 3.36
N GLN A 140 13.57 0.37 3.83
CA GLN A 140 14.25 0.69 5.08
C GLN A 140 14.98 2.04 5.01
N VAL A 141 15.61 2.38 3.88
CA VAL A 141 16.42 3.60 3.75
C VAL A 141 15.69 4.79 3.13
N SER A 142 14.53 4.58 2.50
CA SER A 142 13.77 5.64 1.83
C SER A 142 13.04 6.53 2.83
N SER A 143 13.44 7.80 2.91
CA SER A 143 12.75 8.83 3.70
C SER A 143 11.26 8.93 3.33
N PHE A 144 10.92 8.78 2.04
CA PHE A 144 9.54 8.81 1.58
C PHE A 144 8.71 7.65 2.13
N ILE A 145 9.21 6.41 2.00
CA ILE A 145 8.47 5.25 2.52
C ILE A 145 8.36 5.30 4.04
N GLN A 146 9.41 5.79 4.71
CA GLN A 146 9.45 5.90 6.17
C GLN A 146 8.63 7.06 6.74
N SER A 147 8.23 8.05 5.93
CA SER A 147 7.49 9.23 6.40
C SER A 147 6.00 8.97 6.66
N PHE A 148 5.45 7.89 6.10
CA PHE A 148 4.05 7.54 6.29
C PHE A 148 3.75 7.16 7.75
N PRO A 149 2.78 7.82 8.41
CA PRO A 149 2.38 7.46 9.78
C PRO A 149 1.59 6.15 9.83
N VAL A 150 0.98 5.74 8.71
CA VAL A 150 0.28 4.46 8.60
C VAL A 150 0.78 3.70 7.37
N ILE A 151 1.27 2.48 7.56
CA ILE A 151 1.74 1.61 6.49
C ILE A 151 1.02 0.26 6.58
N ILE A 152 0.30 -0.12 5.53
CA ILE A 152 -0.40 -1.41 5.42
C ILE A 152 0.40 -2.32 4.50
N LEU A 153 1.02 -3.33 5.08
CA LEU A 153 1.75 -4.38 4.37
C LEU A 153 0.79 -5.50 3.97
N ALA A 154 0.10 -5.32 2.84
CA ALA A 154 -0.80 -6.29 2.21
C ALA A 154 -0.03 -7.36 1.40
N CYS A 155 1.10 -7.83 1.93
CA CYS A 155 2.06 -8.64 1.20
C CYS A 155 2.29 -10.04 1.81
N SER A 156 1.56 -10.41 2.87
CA SER A 156 1.65 -11.73 3.51
C SER A 156 3.12 -12.10 3.82
N ASN A 157 3.60 -13.24 3.33
CA ASN A 157 4.93 -13.78 3.62
C ASN A 157 6.07 -13.20 2.76
N TYR A 158 5.83 -12.16 1.95
CA TYR A 158 6.92 -11.49 1.24
C TYR A 158 7.85 -10.77 2.22
N ILE A 159 7.27 -10.35 3.35
CA ILE A 159 8.01 -9.94 4.53
C ILE A 159 7.82 -11.02 5.59
N GLN A 160 8.92 -11.60 6.05
CA GLN A 160 8.94 -12.63 7.08
C GLN A 160 8.76 -11.97 8.45
N ASN A 161 7.68 -12.36 9.10
CA ASN A 161 7.32 -11.82 10.41
C ASN A 161 6.70 -12.94 11.25
N ASN A 162 7.54 -13.58 12.06
CA ASN A 162 7.23 -14.69 12.96
C ASN A 162 8.07 -14.56 14.25
N ASP A 163 7.93 -15.49 15.19
CA ASP A 163 8.58 -15.43 16.50
C ASP A 163 10.12 -15.36 16.45
N ASN A 164 10.73 -15.83 15.35
CA ASN A 164 12.18 -15.86 15.18
C ASN A 164 12.70 -14.76 14.24
N ILE A 165 11.88 -14.33 13.27
CA ILE A 165 12.27 -13.40 12.22
C ILE A 165 11.26 -12.27 12.17
N ARG A 166 11.75 -11.05 12.39
CA ARG A 166 10.96 -9.83 12.55
C ARG A 166 11.41 -8.77 11.55
N GLU A 167 11.30 -9.05 10.24
CA GLU A 167 11.77 -8.10 9.22
C GLU A 167 11.07 -6.75 9.29
N ILE A 168 9.77 -6.74 9.65
CA ILE A 168 8.98 -5.51 9.79
C ILE A 168 9.61 -4.57 10.82
N ASP A 169 10.08 -5.12 11.94
CA ASP A 169 10.65 -4.36 13.04
C ASP A 169 11.93 -3.64 12.58
N ASN A 170 12.75 -4.32 11.79
CA ASN A 170 13.99 -3.77 11.22
C ASN A 170 13.74 -2.76 10.09
N ILE A 171 12.81 -3.05 9.18
CA ILE A 171 12.54 -2.21 8.00
C ILE A 171 11.88 -0.90 8.42
N PHE A 172 10.94 -0.92 9.37
CA PHE A 172 10.12 0.24 9.70
C PHE A 172 10.38 0.83 11.09
N GLY A 173 11.28 0.22 11.88
CA GLY A 173 11.60 0.68 13.23
C GLY A 173 10.43 0.54 14.21
N VAL A 174 9.68 -0.55 14.11
CA VAL A 174 8.47 -0.82 14.91
C VAL A 174 8.60 -2.10 15.72
N THR A 175 7.66 -2.36 16.60
CA THR A 175 7.56 -3.61 17.36
C THR A 175 6.11 -4.12 17.35
N TYR A 176 5.92 -5.44 17.35
CA TYR A 176 4.58 -6.02 17.47
C TYR A 176 3.88 -5.54 18.75
N ASP A 177 2.59 -5.22 18.66
CA ASP A 177 1.81 -4.79 19.83
C ASP A 177 1.46 -5.94 20.78
N GLY A 178 1.78 -7.18 20.42
CA GLY A 178 1.46 -8.39 21.19
C GLY A 178 0.07 -8.93 20.88
N ASP A 179 -0.18 -10.17 21.28
CA ASP A 179 -1.43 -10.88 20.93
C ASP A 179 -2.69 -10.28 21.56
N ASP A 180 -2.57 -9.63 22.72
CA ASP A 180 -3.72 -9.06 23.42
C ASP A 180 -4.25 -7.78 22.76
N VAL A 181 -3.40 -7.10 21.98
CA VAL A 181 -3.71 -5.77 21.41
C VAL A 181 -3.63 -5.79 19.89
N GLY A 182 -2.60 -6.43 19.35
CA GLY A 182 -2.25 -6.36 17.94
C GLY A 182 -2.67 -7.54 17.10
N ARG A 183 -3.37 -8.54 17.65
CA ARG A 183 -3.79 -9.73 16.90
C ARG A 183 -5.26 -9.69 16.52
N PHE A 184 -5.54 -9.61 15.22
CA PHE A 184 -6.89 -9.65 14.70
C PHE A 184 -7.06 -10.85 13.76
N LEU A 185 -7.76 -11.88 14.22
CA LEU A 185 -7.97 -13.14 13.48
C LEU A 185 -9.45 -13.40 13.20
N PHE A 186 -9.87 -13.30 11.94
CA PHE A 186 -11.26 -13.54 11.50
C PHE A 186 -11.45 -14.91 10.86
N ASN A 187 -10.41 -15.42 10.21
CA ASN A 187 -10.20 -16.81 9.78
C ASN A 187 -8.75 -16.95 9.25
N LYS A 188 -8.36 -18.15 8.79
CA LYS A 188 -7.01 -18.40 8.24
C LYS A 188 -6.62 -17.49 7.07
N GLY A 189 -7.60 -17.03 6.28
CA GLY A 189 -7.39 -16.14 5.13
C GLY A 189 -7.51 -14.65 5.45
N ASN A 190 -8.08 -14.30 6.59
CA ASN A 190 -8.43 -12.94 6.99
C ASN A 190 -7.91 -12.68 8.40
N TRP A 191 -6.77 -12.02 8.45
CA TRP A 191 -6.10 -11.61 9.67
C TRP A 191 -5.27 -10.37 9.40
N PHE A 192 -5.00 -9.61 10.45
CA PHE A 192 -3.94 -8.60 10.41
C PHE A 192 -3.29 -8.46 11.78
N TYR A 193 -2.05 -7.98 11.78
CA TYR A 193 -1.25 -7.70 12.96
C TYR A 193 -0.84 -6.24 12.99
N THR A 194 -0.86 -5.60 14.16
CA THR A 194 -0.44 -4.19 14.31
C THR A 194 0.89 -4.09 15.03
N HIS A 195 1.67 -3.10 14.62
CA HIS A 195 2.98 -2.79 15.15
C HIS A 195 3.12 -1.28 15.30
N HIS A 196 3.77 -0.83 16.36
CA HIS A 196 4.06 0.58 16.56
C HIS A 196 5.54 0.86 16.77
N ASP A 197 5.98 2.06 16.38
CA ASP A 197 7.27 2.58 16.82
C ASP A 197 7.24 2.96 18.31
N ALA A 198 8.40 3.21 18.89
CA ALA A 198 8.51 3.58 20.30
C ALA A 198 7.73 4.84 20.68
N SER A 199 7.50 5.76 19.72
CA SER A 199 6.70 6.97 19.95
C SER A 199 5.19 6.76 19.83
N GLY A 200 4.77 5.62 19.25
CA GLY A 200 3.39 5.32 18.92
C GLY A 200 2.83 6.12 17.75
N ARG A 201 3.65 6.88 17.01
CA ARG A 201 3.22 7.74 15.90
C ARG A 201 3.24 7.04 14.54
N LYS A 202 3.96 5.93 14.42
CA LYS A 202 3.96 5.06 13.24
C LYS A 202 3.21 3.78 13.55
N LEU A 203 2.21 3.48 12.74
CA LEU A 203 1.45 2.24 12.75
C LEU A 203 1.79 1.43 11.49
N VAL A 204 2.26 0.21 11.67
CA VAL A 204 2.44 -0.75 10.58
C VAL A 204 1.46 -1.91 10.75
N ILE A 205 0.64 -2.16 9.74
CA ILE A 205 -0.35 -3.24 9.72
C ILE A 205 0.12 -4.33 8.76
N HIS A 206 0.39 -5.53 9.27
CA HIS A 206 0.74 -6.69 8.45
C HIS A 206 -0.48 -7.55 8.18
N THR A 207 -0.76 -7.86 6.91
CA THR A 207 -1.92 -8.66 6.51
C THR A 207 -1.62 -9.52 5.29
N ARG A 208 -2.52 -10.44 4.96
CA ARG A 208 -2.55 -11.03 3.61
C ARG A 208 -2.92 -9.96 2.57
N GLN A 209 -2.76 -10.31 1.30
CA GLN A 209 -3.24 -9.51 0.18
C GLN A 209 -4.72 -9.15 0.36
N LEU A 210 -5.07 -7.89 0.10
CA LEU A 210 -6.44 -7.39 0.21
C LEU A 210 -7.19 -7.57 -1.12
N SER A 211 -7.29 -8.81 -1.59
CA SER A 211 -7.97 -9.17 -2.84
C SER A 211 -8.82 -10.44 -2.71
N ALA A 212 -9.85 -10.56 -3.56
CA ALA A 212 -10.81 -11.66 -3.65
C ALA A 212 -11.65 -11.87 -2.37
N ASP A 213 -11.13 -12.59 -1.38
CA ASP A 213 -11.87 -13.09 -0.21
C ASP A 213 -11.54 -12.32 1.07
N VAL A 214 -11.66 -10.99 0.98
CA VAL A 214 -11.47 -10.08 2.12
C VAL A 214 -12.80 -9.86 2.81
N LYS A 215 -12.88 -10.26 4.08
CA LYS A 215 -14.02 -10.03 4.96
C LYS A 215 -14.21 -8.54 5.19
N ASP A 216 -15.46 -8.09 5.06
CA ASP A 216 -15.81 -6.69 5.29
C ASP A 216 -15.54 -6.25 6.74
N ASP A 217 -15.88 -7.08 7.71
CA ASP A 217 -15.65 -6.78 9.13
C ASP A 217 -14.16 -6.61 9.45
N MET A 218 -13.28 -7.29 8.69
CA MET A 218 -11.83 -7.08 8.81
C MET A 218 -11.43 -5.68 8.31
N LEU A 219 -11.99 -5.22 7.20
CA LEU A 219 -11.74 -3.86 6.69
C LEU A 219 -12.28 -2.79 7.64
N LYS A 220 -13.47 -3.01 8.22
CA LYS A 220 -14.04 -2.12 9.24
C LYS A 220 -13.14 -2.06 10.47
N GLN A 221 -12.73 -3.21 11.02
CA GLN A 221 -11.87 -3.21 12.21
C GLN A 221 -10.52 -2.54 11.94
N MET A 222 -9.92 -2.79 10.77
CA MET A 222 -8.69 -2.13 10.34
C MET A 222 -8.89 -0.61 10.22
N SER A 223 -10.00 -0.17 9.61
CA SER A 223 -10.30 1.26 9.48
C SER A 223 -10.47 1.98 10.81
N GLU A 224 -11.08 1.33 11.81
CA GLU A 224 -11.25 1.93 13.14
C GLU A 224 -9.90 2.17 13.82
N ILE A 225 -8.96 1.22 13.68
CA ILE A 225 -7.61 1.34 14.23
C ILE A 225 -6.86 2.47 13.53
N ILE A 226 -6.90 2.49 12.19
CA ILE A 226 -6.25 3.54 11.40
C ILE A 226 -6.82 4.91 11.73
N LYS A 227 -8.15 5.04 11.81
CA LYS A 227 -8.83 6.29 12.14
C LYS A 227 -8.40 6.80 13.51
N LYS A 228 -8.41 5.94 14.54
CA LYS A 228 -7.96 6.30 15.89
C LYS A 228 -6.48 6.72 15.91
N HIS A 229 -5.64 6.05 15.13
CA HIS A 229 -4.22 6.39 15.01
C HIS A 229 -4.02 7.79 14.40
N LEU A 230 -4.70 8.06 13.29
CA LEU A 230 -4.64 9.35 12.62
C LEU A 230 -5.18 10.47 13.52
N GLU A 231 -6.33 10.30 14.16
CA GLU A 231 -6.92 11.30 15.07
C GLU A 231 -6.03 11.63 16.28
N ARG A 232 -5.19 10.69 16.72
CA ARG A 232 -4.35 10.86 17.90
C ARG A 232 -3.01 11.54 17.61
N TYR A 233 -2.45 11.33 16.41
CA TYR A 233 -1.05 11.65 16.15
C TYR A 233 -0.79 12.47 14.88
N VAL A 234 -1.83 12.72 14.06
CA VAL A 234 -1.73 13.45 12.78
C VAL A 234 -2.68 14.64 12.79
#